data_AF-A0A6B1AY09-F1
#
_entry.id   AF-A0A6B1AY09-F1
#
_cell.length_a   1.000
_cell.length_b   1.000
_cell.length_c   1.000
_cell.angle_alpha   90.00
_cell.angle_beta   90.00
_cell.angle_gamma   90.00
#
_symmetry.space_group_name_H-M   'P 1'
#
loop_
_entity.id
_entity.type
_entity.pdbx_description
1 polymer ?
#
loop_
_entity_poly.entity_id
_entity_poly.type
_entity_poly.pdbx_seq_one_letter_code
_entity_poly.pdbx_strand_id
1 'polypeptide(L)'
;MSDWYESTADPNLEQGDILPTLTALTPTMGNHEVEDEREGTISAIAEETAGIILTQTCDLAQGKVDQLLVAQVVTWSDLIATESAKGNELVKSRKFRQKLIEGNIPNLSLLHENSGPPALEWSVVNFRRLYSLPVQYVELKARHTGDRLRLRSPYREHLAQAFARYIMRVGLPHSADAFKDYSPPK
;
A
#
# COMPACT_ATOMS: atom_id res chain seq x y z
N MET A 1 4.82 3.98 -23.75
CA MET A 1 4.47 4.34 -22.36
C MET A 1 3.06 3.83 -22.14
N SER A 2 2.77 3.19 -21.00
CA SER A 2 1.41 2.70 -20.73
C SER A 2 0.48 3.87 -20.41
N ASP A 3 -0.77 3.83 -20.89
CA ASP A 3 -1.80 4.85 -20.63
C ASP A 3 -2.23 4.91 -19.16
N TRP A 4 -1.73 3.97 -18.34
CA TRP A 4 -1.98 3.92 -16.90
C TRP A 4 -1.27 5.01 -16.12
N TYR A 5 -0.18 5.54 -16.66
CA TYR A 5 0.73 6.38 -15.90
C TYR A 5 0.99 7.72 -16.55
N GLU A 6 1.35 8.68 -15.72
CA GLU A 6 2.11 9.84 -16.12
C GLU A 6 3.45 9.86 -15.39
N SER A 7 4.46 10.48 -16.00
CA SER A 7 5.70 10.83 -15.30
C SER A 7 5.52 12.18 -14.65
N THR A 8 5.92 12.29 -13.39
CA THR A 8 5.87 13.54 -12.64
C THR A 8 7.12 13.71 -11.80
N ALA A 9 7.64 14.93 -11.77
CA ALA A 9 8.63 15.40 -10.80
C ALA A 9 8.01 16.39 -9.80
N ASP A 10 6.67 16.51 -9.75
CA ASP A 10 5.98 17.42 -8.85
C ASP A 10 6.34 17.07 -7.40
N PRO A 11 6.77 18.04 -6.57
CA PRO A 11 7.06 17.80 -5.16
C PRO A 11 5.82 17.41 -4.34
N ASN A 12 4.62 17.75 -4.81
CA ASN A 12 3.37 17.39 -4.15
C ASN A 12 3.03 15.92 -4.40
N LEU A 13 2.77 15.22 -3.31
CA LEU A 13 2.40 13.82 -3.31
C LEU A 13 0.92 13.67 -3.66
N GLU A 14 0.59 12.67 -4.46
CA GLU A 14 -0.79 12.30 -4.77
C GLU A 14 -1.03 10.80 -4.57
N GLN A 15 -2.30 10.43 -4.41
CA GLN A 15 -2.69 9.03 -4.46
C GLN A 15 -2.25 8.41 -5.80
N GLY A 16 -1.64 7.24 -5.72
CA GLY A 16 -1.14 6.53 -6.90
C GLY A 16 0.27 6.93 -7.33
N ASP A 17 0.96 7.82 -6.61
CA ASP A 17 2.41 8.00 -6.77
C ASP A 17 3.15 6.73 -6.38
N ILE A 18 4.02 6.25 -7.27
CA ILE A 18 4.88 5.09 -7.07
C ILE A 18 6.29 5.58 -6.76
N LEU A 19 6.77 5.28 -5.56
CA LEU A 19 8.15 5.52 -5.17
C LEU A 19 8.92 4.19 -5.26
N PRO A 20 9.98 4.10 -6.10
CA PRO A 20 10.70 2.86 -6.33
C PRO A 20 11.52 2.41 -5.10
N THR A 21 11.84 3.33 -4.20
CA THR A 21 12.59 3.03 -2.97
C THR A 21 12.13 3.90 -1.81
N LEU A 22 11.54 3.24 -0.82
CA LEU A 22 11.18 3.76 0.49
C LEU A 22 11.81 2.89 1.56
N THR A 23 12.25 3.49 2.65
CA THR A 23 12.57 2.77 3.89
C THR A 23 11.29 2.69 4.71
N ALA A 24 10.83 1.49 4.97
CA ALA A 24 9.65 1.24 5.78
C ALA A 24 10.01 0.41 7.01
N LEU A 25 9.25 0.60 8.09
CA LEU A 25 9.42 -0.16 9.33
C LEU A 25 8.40 -1.29 9.36
N THR A 26 8.89 -2.52 9.52
CA THR A 26 8.07 -3.69 9.78
C THR A 26 8.27 -4.13 11.23
N PRO A 27 7.21 -4.16 12.06
CA PRO A 27 7.30 -4.63 13.43
C PRO A 27 7.61 -6.13 13.48
N THR A 28 8.41 -6.54 14.46
CA THR A 28 8.80 -7.92 14.72
C THR A 28 8.72 -8.22 16.21
N MET A 29 8.51 -9.50 16.55
CA MET A 29 8.35 -9.92 17.96
C MET A 29 9.63 -9.74 18.81
N GLY A 30 10.79 -9.51 18.20
CA GLY A 30 12.07 -9.52 18.93
C GLY A 30 12.23 -10.79 19.78
N ASN A 31 13.14 -10.74 20.75
CA ASN A 31 13.26 -11.77 21.81
C ASN A 31 12.72 -11.21 23.13
N HIS A 32 11.60 -10.50 23.10
CA HIS A 32 11.01 -9.91 24.29
C HIS A 32 9.92 -10.83 24.83
N GLU A 33 10.10 -11.30 26.07
CA GLU A 33 9.01 -11.92 26.82
C GLU A 33 8.10 -10.80 27.32
N VAL A 34 6.78 -11.00 27.21
CA VAL A 34 5.81 -10.05 27.79
C VAL A 34 5.78 -10.34 29.29
N GLU A 35 6.64 -9.66 30.04
CA GLU A 35 6.78 -9.85 31.50
C GLU A 35 5.62 -9.21 32.28
N ASP A 36 4.95 -8.18 31.73
CA ASP A 36 3.84 -7.46 32.37
C ASP A 36 2.78 -7.03 31.33
N GLU A 37 1.49 -7.10 31.66
CA GLU A 37 0.38 -6.76 30.74
C GLU A 37 0.37 -5.28 30.31
N ARG A 38 1.18 -4.44 30.98
CA ARG A 38 1.24 -2.98 30.78
C ARG A 38 2.49 -2.50 30.05
N GLU A 39 3.53 -3.31 29.95
CA GLU A 39 4.80 -2.96 29.32
C GLU A 39 5.17 -3.99 28.25
N GLY A 40 4.93 -3.64 26.99
CA GLY A 40 5.30 -4.46 25.84
C GLY A 40 6.38 -3.78 25.02
N THR A 41 7.50 -4.48 24.79
CA THR A 41 8.52 -4.04 23.82
C THR A 41 8.32 -4.80 22.51
N ILE A 42 8.19 -4.08 21.39
CA ILE A 42 8.24 -4.65 20.06
C ILE A 42 9.49 -4.14 19.34
N SER A 43 10.11 -5.00 18.56
CA SER A 43 11.21 -4.61 17.68
C SER A 43 10.65 -4.15 16.33
N ALA A 44 11.44 -3.40 15.56
CA ALA A 44 11.12 -3.08 14.17
C ALA A 44 12.37 -3.22 13.31
N ILE A 45 12.18 -3.72 12.10
CA ILE A 45 13.22 -3.80 11.08
C ILE A 45 12.94 -2.73 10.03
N ALA A 46 13.97 -1.95 9.70
CA ALA A 46 13.94 -1.07 8.56
C ALA A 46 14.24 -1.88 7.28
N GLU A 47 13.32 -1.87 6.34
CA GLU A 47 13.45 -2.55 5.04
C GLU A 47 13.26 -1.55 3.90
N GLU A 48 14.03 -1.72 2.82
CA GLU A 48 13.81 -0.96 1.59
C GLU A 48 12.76 -1.65 0.73
N THR A 49 11.81 -0.89 0.21
CA THR A 49 10.73 -1.42 -0.62
C THR A 49 10.19 -0.37 -1.58
N ALA A 50 9.62 -0.82 -2.70
CA ALA A 50 8.84 0.05 -3.57
C ALA A 50 7.44 0.24 -2.96
N GLY A 51 6.90 1.45 -3.05
CA GLY A 51 5.62 1.79 -2.45
C GLY A 51 4.73 2.61 -3.37
N ILE A 52 3.43 2.42 -3.23
CA ILE A 52 2.41 3.26 -3.89
C ILE A 52 1.55 3.96 -2.83
N ILE A 53 1.34 5.25 -3.00
CA ILE A 53 0.54 6.05 -2.06
C ILE A 53 -0.94 5.68 -2.16
N LEU A 54 -1.54 5.30 -1.03
CA LEU A 54 -2.97 4.99 -0.93
C LEU A 54 -3.80 6.15 -0.37
N THR A 55 -3.21 7.00 0.46
CA THR A 55 -3.88 8.17 1.06
C THR A 55 -4.48 9.05 -0.03
N GLN A 56 -5.73 9.47 0.15
CA GLN A 56 -6.45 10.26 -0.86
C GLN A 56 -5.82 11.63 -1.06
N THR A 57 -5.73 12.08 -2.31
CA THR A 57 -5.11 13.38 -2.67
C THR A 57 -5.80 14.56 -1.98
N CYS A 58 -7.13 14.49 -1.77
CA CYS A 58 -7.87 15.54 -1.06
C CYS A 58 -7.43 15.70 0.40
N ASP A 59 -7.04 14.60 1.05
CA ASP A 59 -6.59 14.62 2.44
C ASP A 59 -5.17 15.20 2.54
N LEU A 60 -4.35 14.96 1.51
CA LEU A 60 -3.00 15.52 1.39
C LEU A 60 -3.00 17.03 1.11
N ALA A 61 -3.83 17.48 0.17
CA ALA A 61 -3.89 18.89 -0.22
C ALA A 61 -4.34 19.83 0.91
N GLN A 62 -5.04 19.31 1.92
CA GLN A 62 -5.50 20.10 3.08
C GLN A 62 -4.46 20.17 4.22
N GLY A 63 -3.33 19.47 4.11
CA GLY A 63 -2.29 19.44 5.14
C GLY A 63 -2.75 18.87 6.49
N LYS A 64 -3.85 18.10 6.49
CA LYS A 64 -4.49 17.58 7.71
C LYS A 64 -3.96 16.24 8.18
N VAL A 65 -2.95 15.71 7.50
CA VAL A 65 -2.45 14.36 7.71
C VAL A 65 -0.94 14.42 7.91
N ASP A 66 -0.46 13.92 9.04
CA ASP A 66 0.97 13.82 9.32
C ASP A 66 1.58 12.50 8.81
N GLN A 67 0.73 11.53 8.47
CA GLN A 67 1.09 10.15 8.15
C GLN A 67 0.44 9.68 6.84
N LEU A 68 1.27 9.23 5.91
CA LEU A 68 0.85 8.62 4.66
C LEU A 68 0.68 7.11 4.80
N LEU A 69 -0.48 6.62 4.41
CA LEU A 69 -0.67 5.23 4.08
C LEU A 69 -0.08 4.91 2.70
N VAL A 70 0.85 3.97 2.69
CA VAL A 70 1.55 3.44 1.50
C VAL A 70 1.39 1.92 1.48
N ALA A 71 1.13 1.35 0.30
CA ALA A 71 1.18 -0.10 0.11
C ALA A 71 2.43 -0.52 -0.65
N GLN A 72 2.94 -1.70 -0.32
CA GLN A 72 4.07 -2.29 -1.05
C GLN A 72 3.72 -2.54 -2.52
N VAL A 73 4.66 -2.22 -3.41
CA VAL A 73 4.66 -2.64 -4.81
C VAL A 73 5.66 -3.79 -4.96
N VAL A 74 5.23 -4.90 -5.54
CA VAL A 74 6.05 -6.09 -5.78
C VAL A 74 6.00 -6.42 -7.26
N THR A 75 7.16 -6.66 -7.88
CA THR A 75 7.20 -7.14 -9.25
C THR A 75 6.51 -8.50 -9.36
N TRP A 76 5.96 -8.82 -10.52
CA TRP A 76 5.29 -10.10 -10.74
C TRP A 76 6.28 -11.27 -10.62
N SER A 77 7.53 -11.07 -11.06
CA SER A 77 8.64 -12.02 -10.91
C SER A 77 8.97 -12.29 -9.44
N ASP A 78 9.14 -11.24 -8.61
CA ASP A 78 9.44 -11.39 -7.19
C ASP A 78 8.27 -12.00 -6.40
N LEU A 79 7.03 -11.67 -6.78
CA LEU A 79 5.84 -12.29 -6.21
C LEU A 79 5.82 -13.80 -6.47
N ILE A 80 6.09 -14.22 -7.72
CA ILE A 80 6.17 -15.65 -8.07
C ILE A 80 7.27 -16.33 -7.26
N ALA A 81 8.47 -15.75 -7.21
CA ALA A 81 9.59 -16.33 -6.47
C ALA A 81 9.25 -16.50 -4.99
N THR A 82 8.67 -15.48 -4.37
CA THR A 82 8.27 -15.47 -2.96
C THR A 82 7.17 -16.49 -2.65
N GLU A 83 6.14 -16.59 -3.50
CA GLU A 83 5.03 -17.52 -3.28
C GLU A 83 5.45 -18.97 -3.57
N SER A 84 6.30 -19.21 -4.58
CA SER A 84 6.91 -20.53 -4.83
C SER A 84 7.78 -20.99 -3.67
N ALA A 85 8.60 -20.11 -3.09
CA ALA A 85 9.40 -20.44 -1.91
C ALA A 85 8.55 -20.84 -0.70
N LYS A 86 7.29 -20.40 -0.65
CA LYS A 86 6.29 -20.79 0.37
C LYS A 86 5.46 -22.02 -0.03
N GLY A 87 5.78 -22.67 -1.15
CA GLY A 87 5.06 -23.83 -1.69
C GLY A 87 3.77 -23.50 -2.45
N ASN A 88 3.48 -22.24 -2.73
CA ASN A 88 2.30 -21.82 -3.49
C ASN A 88 2.59 -21.68 -4.99
N GLU A 89 2.58 -22.81 -5.70
CA GLU A 89 2.80 -22.84 -7.16
C GLU A 89 1.61 -22.32 -7.98
N LEU A 90 0.41 -22.20 -7.38
CA LEU A 90 -0.81 -21.76 -8.08
C LEU A 90 -0.68 -20.33 -8.63
N VAL A 91 0.20 -19.50 -8.05
CA VAL A 91 0.50 -18.14 -8.50
C VAL A 91 0.95 -18.08 -9.96
N LYS A 92 1.61 -19.14 -10.45
CA LYS A 92 2.10 -19.26 -11.83
C LYS A 92 1.00 -19.59 -12.84
N SER A 93 -0.18 -20.00 -12.37
CA SER A 93 -1.26 -20.46 -13.25
C SER A 93 -1.90 -19.31 -14.03
N ARG A 94 -2.36 -19.62 -15.25
CA ARG A 94 -3.18 -18.68 -16.04
C ARG A 94 -4.45 -18.26 -15.30
N LYS A 95 -5.05 -19.19 -14.55
CA LYS A 95 -6.26 -18.94 -13.75
C LYS A 95 -6.02 -17.91 -12.65
N PHE A 96 -4.85 -17.94 -12.00
CA PHE A 96 -4.49 -16.94 -11.00
C PHE A 96 -4.34 -15.56 -11.64
N ARG A 97 -3.62 -15.46 -12.76
CA ARG A 97 -3.51 -14.19 -13.52
C ARG A 97 -4.87 -13.64 -13.95
N GLN A 98 -5.76 -14.51 -14.43
CA GLN A 98 -7.13 -14.12 -14.80
C GLN A 98 -7.89 -13.51 -13.61
N LYS A 99 -7.85 -14.17 -12.44
CA LYS A 99 -8.45 -13.64 -11.22
C LYS A 99 -7.84 -12.31 -10.79
N LEU A 100 -6.54 -12.13 -10.97
CA LEU A 100 -5.86 -10.88 -10.65
C LEU A 100 -6.32 -9.73 -11.55
N ILE A 101 -6.43 -9.98 -12.86
CA ILE A 101 -6.96 -9.02 -13.84
C ILE A 101 -8.39 -8.62 -13.50
N GLU A 102 -9.22 -9.58 -13.09
CA GLU A 102 -10.62 -9.35 -12.69
C GLU A 102 -10.76 -8.68 -11.30
N GLY A 103 -9.66 -8.47 -10.56
CA GLY A 103 -9.70 -7.95 -9.19
C GLY A 103 -10.29 -8.93 -8.17
N ASN A 104 -10.34 -10.23 -8.51
CA ASN A 104 -10.87 -11.32 -7.70
C ASN A 104 -9.84 -11.88 -6.68
N ILE A 105 -8.64 -11.28 -6.59
CA ILE A 105 -7.64 -11.59 -5.57
C ILE A 105 -7.62 -10.43 -4.57
N PRO A 106 -8.28 -10.56 -3.42
CA PRO A 106 -8.62 -9.43 -2.55
C PRO A 106 -7.46 -8.56 -2.09
N ASN A 107 -6.34 -9.20 -1.80
CA ASN A 107 -5.19 -8.59 -1.19
C ASN A 107 -4.15 -8.11 -2.20
N LEU A 108 -4.42 -8.26 -3.51
CA LEU A 108 -3.53 -7.85 -4.59
C LEU A 108 -4.30 -6.97 -5.59
N SER A 109 -3.65 -5.93 -6.10
CA SER A 109 -4.14 -5.16 -7.25
C SER A 109 -3.07 -5.12 -8.33
N LEU A 110 -3.45 -5.37 -9.59
CA LEU A 110 -2.52 -5.34 -10.71
C LEU A 110 -2.07 -3.91 -11.02
N LEU A 111 -0.78 -3.75 -11.31
CA LEU A 111 -0.20 -2.57 -11.94
C LEU A 111 0.33 -2.98 -13.31
N HIS A 112 -0.03 -2.20 -14.34
CA HIS A 112 0.45 -2.42 -15.69
C HIS A 112 1.95 -2.14 -15.79
N GLU A 113 2.67 -2.84 -16.67
CA GLU A 113 4.05 -2.45 -16.98
C GLU A 113 4.11 -1.06 -17.64
N ASN A 114 5.24 -0.36 -17.47
CA ASN A 114 5.60 0.83 -18.22
C ASN A 114 7.00 0.68 -18.82
N SER A 115 7.09 0.70 -20.14
CA SER A 115 8.36 0.54 -20.86
C SER A 115 9.15 1.83 -21.04
N GLY A 116 8.55 3.00 -20.78
CA GLY A 116 9.22 4.30 -20.85
C GLY A 116 9.87 4.69 -19.52
N PRO A 117 10.76 5.70 -19.48
CA PRO A 117 11.28 6.22 -18.22
C PRO A 117 10.20 7.03 -17.47
N PRO A 118 10.00 6.82 -16.15
CA PRO A 118 10.55 5.75 -15.32
C PRO A 118 9.92 4.39 -15.64
N ALA A 119 10.75 3.35 -15.80
CA ALA A 119 10.28 2.02 -16.17
C ALA A 119 9.66 1.28 -14.99
N LEU A 120 8.67 0.43 -15.27
CA LEU A 120 8.01 -0.43 -14.29
C LEU A 120 7.69 -1.77 -14.93
N GLU A 121 8.13 -2.87 -14.32
CA GLU A 121 7.71 -4.20 -14.74
C GLU A 121 6.26 -4.47 -14.34
N TRP A 122 5.62 -5.49 -14.94
CA TRP A 122 4.35 -6.00 -14.42
C TRP A 122 4.46 -6.23 -12.92
N SER A 123 3.61 -5.57 -12.15
CA SER A 123 3.72 -5.51 -10.70
C SER A 123 2.36 -5.63 -10.04
N VAL A 124 2.34 -5.86 -8.74
CA VAL A 124 1.14 -5.86 -7.92
C VAL A 124 1.31 -4.95 -6.72
N VAL A 125 0.22 -4.28 -6.35
CA VAL A 125 0.09 -3.65 -5.03
C VAL A 125 -0.32 -4.73 -4.04
N ASN A 126 0.45 -4.91 -2.98
CA ASN A 126 0.20 -5.91 -1.94
C ASN A 126 -0.44 -5.27 -0.70
N PHE A 127 -1.76 -5.38 -0.57
CA PHE A 127 -2.50 -4.78 0.54
C PHE A 127 -2.26 -5.46 1.90
N ARG A 128 -1.52 -6.57 1.97
CA ARG A 128 -1.06 -7.15 3.26
C ARG A 128 0.16 -6.44 3.83
N ARG A 129 0.84 -5.60 3.03
CA ARG A 129 2.04 -4.88 3.42
C ARG A 129 1.76 -3.38 3.27
N LEU A 130 1.20 -2.84 4.33
CA LEU A 130 0.86 -1.43 4.46
C LEU A 130 1.84 -0.77 5.41
N TYR A 131 2.23 0.45 5.09
CA TYR A 131 3.16 1.26 5.86
C TYR A 131 2.51 2.61 6.14
N SER A 132 2.60 3.06 7.40
CA SER A 132 2.31 4.43 7.78
C SER A 132 3.63 5.16 7.87
N LEU A 133 3.87 6.12 6.98
CA LEU A 133 5.13 6.86 6.89
C LEU A 133 4.89 8.35 7.09
N PRO A 134 5.78 9.09 7.76
CA PRO A 134 5.64 10.54 7.88
C PRO A 134 5.58 11.21 6.51
N VAL A 135 4.65 12.15 6.31
CA VAL A 135 4.49 12.86 5.02
C VAL A 135 5.80 13.49 4.58
N GLN A 136 6.46 14.21 5.48
CA GLN A 136 7.72 14.91 5.21
C GLN A 136 8.82 13.96 4.73
N TYR A 137 8.87 12.73 5.26
CA TYR A 137 9.83 11.72 4.82
C TYR A 137 9.57 11.30 3.37
N VAL A 138 8.30 11.05 3.01
CA VAL A 138 7.93 10.64 1.65
C VAL A 138 8.13 11.79 0.66
N GLU A 139 7.87 13.03 1.05
CA GLU A 139 8.14 14.22 0.23
C GLU A 139 9.63 14.37 -0.08
N LEU A 140 10.49 14.21 0.93
CA LEU A 140 11.94 14.23 0.75
C LEU A 140 12.40 13.12 -0.20
N LYS A 141 11.83 11.91 -0.06
CA LYS A 141 12.11 10.80 -0.97
C LYS A 141 11.65 11.08 -2.38
N ALA A 142 10.44 11.61 -2.58
CA ALA A 142 9.92 11.95 -3.90
C ALA A 142 10.78 13.00 -4.61
N ARG A 143 11.23 14.04 -3.88
CA ARG A 143 12.17 15.05 -4.43
C ARG A 143 13.51 14.44 -4.84
N HIS A 144 14.03 13.50 -4.04
CA HIS A 144 15.28 12.79 -4.36
C HIS A 144 15.13 11.83 -5.54
N THR A 145 13.98 11.17 -5.69
CA THR A 145 13.68 10.30 -6.83
C THR A 145 13.57 11.11 -8.12
N GLY A 146 12.98 12.32 -8.07
CA GLY A 146 12.71 13.12 -9.24
C GLY A 146 11.53 12.57 -10.03
N ASP A 147 11.74 12.26 -11.31
CA ASP A 147 10.71 11.66 -12.16
C ASP A 147 10.26 10.30 -11.60
N ARG A 148 8.96 10.19 -11.34
CA ARG A 148 8.29 8.98 -10.84
C ARG A 148 6.99 8.75 -11.59
N LEU A 149 6.49 7.52 -11.52
CA LEU A 149 5.18 7.20 -12.08
C LEU A 149 4.07 7.60 -11.12
N ARG A 150 3.02 8.20 -11.67
CA ARG A 150 1.75 8.49 -11.01
C ARG A 150 0.63 7.83 -11.79
N LEU A 151 -0.29 7.15 -11.10
CA LEU A 151 -1.49 6.60 -11.74
C LEU A 151 -2.41 7.71 -12.27
N ARG A 152 -2.80 7.59 -13.54
CA ARG A 152 -3.85 8.42 -14.14
C ARG A 152 -5.24 7.95 -13.70
N SER A 153 -6.22 8.83 -13.82
CA SER A 153 -7.63 8.40 -13.85
C SER A 153 -7.89 7.59 -15.12
N PRO A 154 -8.69 6.50 -15.07
CA PRO A 154 -9.45 6.00 -13.92
C PRO A 154 -8.69 5.03 -13.01
N TYR A 155 -7.42 4.71 -13.32
CA TYR A 155 -6.66 3.65 -12.67
C TYR A 155 -6.37 3.93 -11.20
N ARG A 156 -6.19 5.20 -10.84
CA ARG A 156 -6.11 5.66 -9.45
C ARG A 156 -7.39 5.35 -8.67
N GLU A 157 -8.55 5.61 -9.24
CA GLU A 157 -9.85 5.33 -8.63
C GLU A 157 -10.08 3.81 -8.53
N HIS A 158 -9.63 3.04 -9.52
CA HIS A 158 -9.62 1.57 -9.47
C HIS A 158 -8.76 1.03 -8.32
N LEU A 159 -7.58 1.62 -8.07
CA LEU A 159 -6.73 1.28 -6.92
C LEU A 159 -7.44 1.57 -5.59
N ALA A 160 -8.03 2.77 -5.45
CA ALA A 160 -8.78 3.14 -4.27
C ALA A 160 -9.95 2.18 -4.00
N GLN A 161 -10.69 1.80 -5.04
CA GLN A 161 -11.77 0.82 -4.93
C GLN A 161 -11.25 -0.58 -4.56
N ALA A 162 -10.12 -1.01 -5.11
CA ALA A 162 -9.51 -2.29 -4.77
C ALA A 162 -9.10 -2.34 -3.30
N PHE A 163 -8.51 -1.25 -2.79
CA PHE A 163 -8.17 -1.12 -1.37
C PHE A 163 -9.42 -1.09 -0.48
N ALA A 164 -10.47 -0.35 -0.86
CA ALA A 164 -11.74 -0.35 -0.14
C ALA A 164 -12.36 -1.76 -0.04
N ARG A 165 -12.39 -2.51 -1.14
CA ARG A 165 -12.87 -3.92 -1.16
C ARG A 165 -12.02 -4.85 -0.30
N TYR A 166 -10.76 -4.53 -0.06
CA TYR A 166 -9.90 -5.28 0.85
C TYR A 166 -10.30 -5.02 2.32
N ILE A 167 -10.48 -3.75 2.70
CA ILE A 167 -10.80 -3.35 4.08
C ILE A 167 -12.26 -3.62 4.48
N MET A 168 -13.23 -3.38 3.59
CA MET A 168 -14.68 -3.47 3.89
C MET A 168 -15.21 -4.89 4.18
N ARG A 169 -14.34 -5.90 4.25
CA ARG A 169 -14.74 -7.31 4.45
C ARG A 169 -15.20 -7.64 5.87
N VAL A 170 -15.19 -6.66 6.77
CA VAL A 170 -15.70 -6.78 8.13
C VAL A 170 -16.98 -5.94 8.25
N GLY A 171 -18.13 -6.59 8.18
CA GLY A 171 -19.42 -5.96 8.48
C GLY A 171 -19.64 -5.90 9.99
N LEU A 172 -20.26 -4.81 10.48
CA LEU A 172 -20.70 -4.72 11.87
C LEU A 172 -21.81 -5.75 12.12
N PRO A 173 -21.65 -6.68 13.08
CA PRO A 173 -22.65 -7.72 13.34
C PRO A 173 -23.93 -7.19 14.03
N HIS A 174 -23.89 -5.97 14.56
CA HIS A 174 -24.99 -5.30 15.25
C HIS A 174 -24.84 -3.77 15.20
N SER A 175 -25.92 -3.03 15.49
CA SER A 175 -25.88 -1.57 15.60
C SER A 175 -25.16 -1.11 16.87
N ALA A 176 -24.74 0.16 16.90
CA ALA A 176 -24.16 0.83 18.07
C ALA A 176 -25.18 1.79 18.73
N ASP A 177 -26.46 1.40 18.79
CA ASP A 177 -27.54 2.28 19.23
C ASP A 177 -27.35 2.83 20.66
N ALA A 178 -26.71 2.05 21.55
CA ALA A 178 -26.39 2.46 22.92
C ALA A 178 -25.44 3.69 23.01
N PHE A 179 -24.70 4.01 21.94
CA PHE A 179 -23.84 5.20 21.91
C PHE A 179 -24.66 6.51 21.95
N LYS A 180 -25.94 6.48 21.57
CA LYS A 180 -26.84 7.65 21.67
C LYS A 180 -26.98 8.16 23.11
N ASP A 181 -26.85 7.27 24.07
CA ASP A 181 -26.99 7.56 25.50
C ASP A 181 -25.63 7.72 26.21
N TYR A 182 -24.52 7.67 25.48
CA TYR A 182 -23.19 7.84 26.04
C TYR A 182 -22.96 9.29 26.46
N SER A 183 -22.59 9.49 27.74
CA SER A 183 -22.11 10.77 28.26
C SER A 183 -20.65 10.60 28.70
N PRO A 184 -19.71 11.40 28.18
CA PRO A 184 -18.31 11.30 28.59
C PRO A 184 -18.14 11.67 30.06
N PRO A 185 -17.25 11.00 30.81
CA PRO A 185 -16.92 11.39 32.17
C PRO A 185 -16.33 12.81 32.19
N LYS A 186 -16.71 13.58 33.22
CA LYS A 186 -16.20 14.95 33.46
C LYS A 186 -14.75 14.95 33.92
#